data_AF-A0A2W5D250-F1
#
_entry.id   AF-A0A2W5D250-F1
#
_cell.length_a   1.000
_cell.length_b   1.000
_cell.length_c   1.000
_cell.angle_alpha   90.00
_cell.angle_beta   90.00
_cell.angle_gamma   90.00
#
_symmetry.space_group_name_H-M   'P 1'
#
loop_
_entity.id
_entity.type
_entity.pdbx_description
1 polymer ?
#
loop_
_entity_poly.entity_id
_entity_poly.type
_entity_poly.pdbx_seq_one_letter_code
_entity_poly.pdbx_strand_id
1 'polypeptide(L)'
;WVMADEMLRVTKPGGVMIYSYTVWLGPFGGHETGLWEHYVGGEFAARRYEKKMGKPPKNRWGESLFNVSAADGLRYGQRVAAAGGAELVAAFPRYHPWWAWWMVRIPLLREFAVSNLVLVFRKA
;
A
#
# COMPACT_ATOMS: atom_id res chain seq x y z
N TRP A 1 4.65 -6.48 6.53
CA TRP A 1 5.72 -5.49 6.81
C TRP A 1 7.12 -6.07 6.74
N VAL A 2 7.31 -7.40 6.82
CA VAL A 2 8.61 -8.08 6.63
C VAL A 2 9.42 -7.55 5.44
N MET A 3 8.79 -7.36 4.28
CA MET A 3 9.48 -6.79 3.11
C MET A 3 10.06 -5.40 3.36
N ALA A 4 9.31 -4.51 4.00
CA ALA A 4 9.78 -3.16 4.33
C ALA A 4 10.92 -3.21 5.36
N ASP A 5 10.84 -4.12 6.33
CA ASP A 5 11.90 -4.34 7.32
C ASP A 5 13.20 -4.81 6.66
N GLU A 6 13.12 -5.76 5.72
CA GLU A 6 14.27 -6.24 4.96
C GLU A 6 14.86 -5.16 4.05
N MET A 7 14.02 -4.36 3.39
CA MET A 7 14.48 -3.22 2.59
C MET A 7 15.21 -2.19 3.46
N LEU A 8 14.71 -1.86 4.65
CA LEU A 8 15.40 -1.00 5.59
C LEU A 8 16.69 -1.64 6.11
N ARG A 9 16.73 -2.95 6.34
CA ARG A 9 17.93 -3.66 6.82
C ARG A 9 19.09 -3.54 5.84
N VAL A 10 18.83 -3.67 4.54
CA VAL A 10 19.86 -3.58 3.49
C VAL A 10 20.16 -2.15 3.04
N THR A 11 19.32 -1.18 3.42
CA THR A 11 19.60 0.24 3.13
C THR A 11 20.76 0.72 4.02
N LYS A 12 21.82 1.25 3.39
CA LYS A 12 22.96 1.82 4.10
C LYS A 12 22.54 2.99 5.02
N PRO A 13 23.23 3.23 6.14
CA PRO A 13 23.02 4.43 6.96
C PRO A 13 23.02 5.72 6.14
N GLY A 14 22.08 6.62 6.45
CA GLY A 14 21.82 7.85 5.67
C GLY A 14 21.17 7.64 4.30
N GLY A 15 20.99 6.39 3.85
CA GLY A 15 20.33 6.04 2.59
C GLY A 15 18.81 6.25 2.62
N VAL A 16 18.21 6.34 1.44
CA VAL A 16 16.76 6.51 1.26
C VAL A 16 16.12 5.21 0.82
N MET A 17 15.07 4.78 1.52
CA MET A 17 14.19 3.70 1.09
C MET A 17 12.83 4.29 0.69
N ILE A 18 12.37 3.96 -0.53
CA ILE A 18 11.03 4.27 -1.00
C ILE A 18 10.22 2.99 -1.02
N TYR A 19 9.13 2.97 -0.26
CA TYR A 19 8.20 1.84 -0.20
C TYR A 19 6.83 2.28 -0.70
N SER A 20 6.38 1.68 -1.80
CA SER A 20 5.12 2.02 -2.46
C SER A 20 4.27 0.77 -2.58
N TYR A 21 3.01 0.87 -2.19
CA TYR A 21 2.07 -0.25 -2.29
C TYR A 21 0.65 0.25 -2.59
N THR A 22 -0.14 -0.61 -3.22
CA THR A 22 -1.54 -0.34 -3.53
C THR A 22 -2.38 -0.49 -2.25
N VAL A 23 -3.19 0.51 -1.95
CA VAL A 23 -4.12 0.49 -0.82
C VAL A 23 -5.32 -0.36 -1.19
N TRP A 24 -5.66 -1.33 -0.34
CA TRP A 24 -6.70 -2.31 -0.63
C TRP A 24 -8.09 -1.71 -0.85
N LEU A 25 -8.48 -0.74 -0.04
CA LEU A 25 -9.77 -0.05 -0.17
C LEU A 25 -9.74 1.09 -1.20
N GLY A 26 -8.59 1.31 -1.84
CA GLY A 26 -8.47 2.36 -2.85
C GLY A 26 -9.05 1.91 -4.19
N PRO A 27 -9.26 2.84 -5.14
CA PRO A 27 -9.89 2.55 -6.43
C PRO A 27 -9.20 1.45 -7.25
N PHE A 28 -7.91 1.20 -7.02
CA PHE A 28 -7.14 0.17 -7.72
C PHE A 28 -6.75 -1.02 -6.82
N GLY A 29 -7.34 -1.16 -5.62
CA GLY A 29 -6.99 -2.21 -4.66
C GLY A 29 -7.13 -3.62 -5.21
N GLY A 30 -8.26 -3.89 -5.88
CA GLY A 30 -8.52 -5.16 -6.57
C GLY A 30 -7.69 -5.41 -7.83
N HIS A 31 -6.89 -4.43 -8.30
CA HIS A 31 -6.18 -4.48 -9.57
C HIS A 31 -7.12 -4.96 -10.71
N GLU A 32 -6.79 -6.09 -11.34
CA GLU A 32 -7.56 -6.66 -12.45
C GLU A 32 -8.85 -7.37 -12.00
N THR A 33 -9.01 -7.67 -10.71
CA THR A 33 -10.18 -8.37 -10.17
C THR A 33 -11.43 -7.49 -10.06
N GLY A 34 -11.30 -6.19 -10.36
CA GLY A 34 -12.41 -5.27 -10.57
C GLY A 34 -12.48 -4.11 -9.56
N LEU A 35 -13.17 -3.03 -9.96
CA LEU A 35 -13.28 -1.76 -9.24
C LEU A 35 -14.12 -1.84 -7.97
N TRP A 36 -15.04 -2.80 -7.87
CA TRP A 36 -15.92 -2.93 -6.70
C TRP A 36 -15.93 -4.34 -6.11
N GLU A 37 -15.63 -5.35 -6.91
CA GLU A 37 -15.66 -6.75 -6.53
C GLU A 37 -14.75 -7.05 -5.33
N HIS A 38 -13.63 -6.33 -5.22
CA HIS A 38 -12.68 -6.47 -4.11
C HIS A 38 -13.24 -5.95 -2.77
N TYR A 39 -14.24 -5.06 -2.77
CA TYR A 39 -14.92 -4.64 -1.53
C TYR A 39 -15.84 -5.74 -0.98
N VAL A 40 -16.37 -6.62 -1.84
CA VAL A 40 -17.19 -7.77 -1.41
C VAL A 40 -16.30 -8.85 -0.79
N GLY A 41 -15.11 -9.04 -1.34
CA GLY A 41 -14.09 -9.95 -0.79
C GLY A 41 -13.08 -10.35 -1.86
N GLY A 42 -11.81 -10.44 -1.48
CA GLY A 42 -10.75 -10.72 -2.44
C GLY A 42 -10.84 -12.08 -3.12
N GLU A 43 -11.24 -13.13 -2.39
CA GLU A 43 -11.48 -14.46 -2.97
C GLU A 43 -12.71 -14.48 -3.88
N PHE A 44 -13.75 -13.70 -3.56
CA PHE A 44 -14.90 -13.53 -4.45
C PHE A 44 -14.46 -12.86 -5.77
N ALA A 45 -13.68 -11.79 -5.69
CA ALA A 45 -13.16 -11.07 -6.84
C ALA A 45 -12.27 -11.97 -7.72
N ALA A 46 -11.38 -12.76 -7.11
CA ALA A 46 -10.51 -13.70 -7.82
C ALA A 46 -11.30 -14.79 -8.57
N ARG A 47 -12.26 -15.44 -7.90
CA ARG A 47 -13.12 -16.48 -8.54
C ARG A 47 -13.98 -15.91 -9.66
N ARG A 48 -14.52 -14.70 -9.47
CA ARG A 48 -15.31 -14.02 -10.51
C ARG A 48 -14.44 -13.67 -11.72
N TYR A 49 -13.22 -13.19 -11.49
CA TYR A 49 -12.24 -12.91 -12.55
C TYR A 49 -11.91 -14.18 -13.34
N GLU A 50 -11.58 -15.28 -12.64
CA GLU A 50 -11.31 -16.59 -13.26
C GLU A 50 -12.47 -17.07 -14.12
N LYS A 51 -13.70 -16.98 -13.60
CA LYS A 51 -14.90 -17.37 -14.36
C LYS A 51 -15.10 -16.53 -15.62
N LYS A 52 -14.77 -15.23 -15.59
CA LYS A 52 -14.99 -14.31 -16.71
C LYS A 52 -13.86 -14.37 -17.75
N MET A 53 -12.62 -14.50 -17.30
CA MET A 53 -11.42 -14.39 -18.14
C MET A 53 -10.82 -15.75 -18.51
N GLY A 54 -11.29 -16.85 -17.90
CA GLY A 54 -10.79 -18.21 -18.15
C GLY A 54 -9.38 -18.47 -17.64
N LYS A 55 -8.83 -17.58 -16.80
CA LYS A 55 -7.48 -17.68 -16.22
C LYS A 55 -7.41 -17.01 -14.84
N PRO A 56 -6.49 -17.45 -13.97
CA PRO A 56 -6.26 -16.80 -12.67
C PRO A 56 -5.81 -15.34 -12.82
N PRO A 57 -6.14 -14.46 -11.86
CA PRO A 57 -5.54 -13.13 -11.81
C PRO A 57 -4.03 -13.27 -11.59
N LYS A 58 -3.25 -12.36 -12.19
CA LYS A 58 -1.82 -12.20 -11.95
C LYS A 58 -1.53 -12.00 -10.47
N ASN A 59 -2.34 -11.18 -9.80
CA ASN A 59 -2.22 -10.92 -8.37
C ASN A 59 -3.38 -11.60 -7.64
N ARG A 60 -3.10 -12.71 -6.96
CA ARG A 60 -4.10 -13.50 -6.22
C ARG A 60 -4.19 -13.02 -4.78
N TRP A 61 -5.43 -12.77 -4.33
CA TRP A 61 -5.69 -12.31 -2.98
C TRP A 61 -5.20 -13.31 -1.93
N GLY A 62 -4.53 -12.82 -0.90
CA GLY A 62 -3.95 -13.62 0.19
C GLY A 62 -2.59 -14.25 -0.12
N GLU A 63 -2.19 -14.32 -1.39
CA GLU A 63 -0.93 -14.94 -1.81
C GLU A 63 0.07 -13.90 -2.35
N SER A 64 -0.34 -13.13 -3.36
CA SER A 64 0.48 -12.08 -3.98
C SER A 64 -0.19 -10.69 -3.95
N LEU A 65 -1.45 -10.63 -3.54
CA LEU A 65 -2.21 -9.41 -3.28
C LEU A 65 -2.69 -9.39 -1.83
N PHE A 66 -2.25 -8.40 -1.06
CA PHE A 66 -2.53 -8.32 0.38
C PHE A 66 -3.50 -7.17 0.69
N ASN A 67 -4.33 -7.35 1.71
CA ASN A 67 -5.34 -6.37 2.16
C ASN A 67 -4.73 -5.24 3.02
N VAL A 68 -3.73 -4.53 2.49
CA VAL A 68 -3.02 -3.50 3.26
C VAL A 68 -3.75 -2.15 3.17
N SER A 69 -4.06 -1.56 4.33
CA SER A 69 -4.65 -0.23 4.42
C SER A 69 -3.60 0.89 4.33
N ALA A 70 -4.03 2.13 4.01
CA ALA A 70 -3.15 3.28 4.13
C ALA A 70 -2.76 3.53 5.59
N ALA A 71 -3.70 3.33 6.51
CA ALA A 71 -3.47 3.41 7.95
C ALA A 71 -2.36 2.47 8.43
N ASP A 72 -2.31 1.23 7.93
CA ASP A 72 -1.27 0.26 8.32
C ASP A 72 0.13 0.76 7.97
N GLY A 73 0.32 1.35 6.79
CA GLY A 73 1.61 1.90 6.37
C GLY A 73 2.03 3.13 7.15
N LEU A 74 1.08 4.02 7.45
CA LEU A 74 1.35 5.16 8.31
C LEU A 74 1.75 4.72 9.73
N ARG A 75 1.03 3.73 10.30
CA ARG A 75 1.39 3.13 11.60
C ARG A 75 2.75 2.46 11.58
N TYR A 76 3.08 1.74 10.51
CA TYR A 76 4.40 1.15 10.33
C TYR A 76 5.48 2.23 10.33
N GLY A 77 5.29 3.30 9.55
CA GLY A 77 6.26 4.39 9.49
C GLY A 77 6.47 5.09 10.83
N GLN A 78 5.40 5.34 11.58
CA GLN A 78 5.48 5.86 12.95
C GLN A 78 6.25 4.94 13.89
N ARG A 79 6.03 3.62 13.81
CA ARG A 79 6.72 2.63 14.64
C ARG A 79 8.23 2.60 14.35
N VAL A 80 8.61 2.62 13.08
CA VAL A 80 10.02 2.63 12.66
C VAL A 80 10.73 3.88 13.14
N ALA A 81 10.07 5.05 13.02
CA ALA A 81 10.59 6.32 13.52
C ALA A 81 10.76 6.30 15.05
N ALA A 82 9.77 5.78 15.78
CA ALA A 82 9.84 5.66 17.25
C ALA A 82 10.95 4.70 17.72
N ALA A 83 11.27 3.67 16.94
CA ALA A 83 12.35 2.74 17.24
C ALA A 83 13.76 3.29 16.89
N GLY A 84 13.85 4.45 16.24
CA GLY A 84 15.12 5.10 15.88
C GLY A 84 15.87 4.45 14.71
N GLY A 85 15.26 3.48 14.00
CA GLY A 85 15.91 2.77 12.90
C GLY A 85 15.91 3.51 11.56
N ALA A 86 14.92 4.40 11.35
CA ALA A 86 14.83 5.28 10.20
C ALA A 86 13.82 6.40 10.46
N GLU A 87 14.02 7.56 9.83
CA GLU A 87 13.08 8.68 9.84
C GLU A 87 12.05 8.52 8.70
N LEU A 88 10.76 8.74 8.98
CA LEU A 88 9.73 8.85 7.94
C LEU A 88 9.74 10.28 7.37
N VAL A 89 10.38 10.47 6.22
CA VAL A 89 10.57 11.77 5.58
C VAL A 89 9.29 12.25 4.88
N ALA A 90 8.56 11.33 4.24
CA ALA A 90 7.32 11.67 3.54
C ALA A 90 6.35 10.48 3.45
N ALA A 91 5.06 10.80 3.44
CA ALA A 91 4.00 9.86 3.10
C ALA A 91 3.02 10.56 2.15
N PHE A 92 2.84 10.05 0.94
CA PHE A 92 2.04 10.72 -0.08
C PHE A 92 1.33 9.77 -1.06
N PRO A 93 0.21 10.20 -1.66
CA PRO A 93 -0.49 9.43 -2.67
C PRO A 93 0.24 9.46 -4.01
N ARG A 94 0.64 8.31 -4.55
CA ARG A 94 1.50 8.23 -5.77
C ARG A 94 0.91 8.91 -7.01
N TYR A 95 -0.40 8.77 -7.20
CA TYR A 95 -1.08 9.19 -8.43
C TYR A 95 -1.81 10.53 -8.33
N HIS A 96 -1.73 11.18 -7.18
CA HIS A 96 -2.35 12.47 -6.98
C HIS A 96 -1.32 13.60 -7.12
N PRO A 97 -1.73 14.77 -7.61
CA PRO A 97 -0.86 15.94 -7.62
C PRO A 97 -0.48 16.35 -6.19
N TRP A 98 0.64 17.06 -6.06
CA TRP A 98 1.23 17.45 -4.76
C TRP A 98 0.26 18.19 -3.84
N TRP A 99 -0.64 19.01 -4.40
CA TRP A 99 -1.64 19.76 -3.64
C TRP A 99 -2.71 18.88 -2.99
N ALA A 100 -2.85 17.62 -3.41
CA ALA A 100 -3.80 16.65 -2.85
C ALA A 100 -3.17 15.73 -1.79
N TRP A 101 -1.88 15.92 -1.44
CA TRP A 101 -1.19 15.03 -0.50
C TRP A 101 -1.76 15.06 0.91
N TRP A 102 -2.48 16.11 1.29
CA TRP A 102 -3.19 16.19 2.56
C TRP A 102 -4.20 15.06 2.77
N MET A 103 -4.72 14.46 1.69
CA MET A 103 -5.70 13.37 1.76
C MET A 103 -5.19 12.17 2.58
N VAL A 104 -3.88 11.89 2.55
CA VAL A 104 -3.25 10.80 3.32
C VAL A 104 -3.38 11.00 4.83
N ARG A 105 -3.58 12.24 5.29
CA ARG A 105 -3.71 12.56 6.73
C ARG A 105 -5.14 12.36 7.24
N ILE A 106 -6.14 12.36 6.35
CA ILE A 106 -7.55 12.29 6.73
C ILE A 106 -7.96 10.81 6.82
N PRO A 107 -8.35 10.31 8.02
CA PRO A 107 -8.88 8.97 8.18
C PRO A 107 -10.10 8.74 7.29
N LEU A 108 -10.32 7.48 6.89
CA LEU A 108 -11.34 7.07 5.90
C LEU A 108 -11.08 7.60 4.48
N LEU A 109 -10.92 8.91 4.29
CA LEU A 109 -10.65 9.50 2.98
C LEU A 109 -9.40 8.86 2.35
N ARG A 110 -8.32 8.71 3.12
CA ARG A 110 -7.10 8.05 2.63
C ARG A 110 -7.30 6.59 2.24
N GLU A 111 -8.27 5.90 2.82
CA GLU A 111 -8.48 4.48 2.53
C GLU A 111 -9.18 4.31 1.18
N PHE A 112 -10.13 5.20 0.86
CA PHE A 112 -10.96 5.09 -0.33
C PHE A 112 -10.54 5.96 -1.51
N ALA A 113 -9.78 7.04 -1.27
CA ALA A 113 -9.35 7.94 -2.35
C ALA A 113 -7.90 7.71 -2.76
N VAL A 114 -7.04 7.23 -1.86
CA VAL A 114 -5.63 6.99 -2.18
C VAL A 114 -5.47 5.56 -2.68
N SER A 115 -5.26 5.38 -3.99
CA SER A 115 -5.04 4.04 -4.55
C SER A 115 -3.67 3.45 -4.24
N ASN A 116 -2.65 4.28 -4.03
CA ASN A 116 -1.30 3.84 -3.76
C ASN A 116 -0.61 4.83 -2.82
N LEU A 117 -0.11 4.30 -1.70
CA LEU A 117 0.62 5.07 -0.71
C LEU A 117 2.11 4.88 -0.91
N VAL A 118 2.85 5.99 -0.99
CA VAL A 118 4.30 6.03 -0.97
C VAL A 118 4.75 6.46 0.41
N LEU A 119 5.68 5.70 0.99
CA LEU A 119 6.41 6.02 2.21
C LEU A 119 7.88 6.20 1.85
N VAL A 120 8.46 7.31 2.27
CA VAL A 120 9.88 7.62 2.07
C VAL A 120 10.56 7.64 3.42
N PHE A 121 11.56 6.78 3.57
CA PHE A 121 12.34 6.66 4.80
C PHE A 121 13.78 7.06 4.56
N ARG A 122 14.39 7.68 5.56
CA ARG A 122 15.84 7.89 5.63
C ARG A 122 16.40 7.02 6.75
N LYS A 123 17.28 6.08 6.41
CA LYS A 123 17.94 5.20 7.38
C LYS A 123 18.81 6.05 8.31
N ALA A 124 18.72 5.80 9.62
CA ALA A 124 19.62 6.39 10.61
C ALA A 124 21.08 6.01 10.33
#